data_AF-A0A7S1XWC9-F1
#
_entry.id   AF-A0A7S1XWC9-F1
#
_cell.length_a   1.000
_cell.length_b   1.000
_cell.length_c   1.000
_cell.angle_alpha   90.00
_cell.angle_beta   90.00
_cell.angle_gamma   90.00
#
_symmetry.space_group_name_H-M   'P 1'
#
loop_
_entity.id
_entity.type
_entity.pdbx_description
1 polymer ?
#
loop_
_entity_poly.entity_id
_entity_poly.type
_entity_poly.pdbx_seq_one_letter_code
_entity_poly.pdbx_strand_id
1 'polypeptide(L)'
;RRPKAKRTPNPNPNPNSKPKPTPKPPLERELKRMLKERNFRELFAAYNAAGDDATPRCHDIAMRAMLRRGNARGAAGVYRRCHKAGKADAFIVATALRAFADLRDVRSGRRAYREAFGGE
;
A
#
# COMPACT_ATOMS: atom_id res chain seq x y z
N ARG A 1 47.44 17.80 44.70
CA ARG A 1 47.03 19.00 43.92
C ARG A 1 46.58 18.56 42.51
N ARG A 2 45.27 18.67 42.24
CA ARG A 2 44.47 18.59 41.00
C ARG A 2 44.85 17.61 39.85
N PRO A 3 43.97 16.65 39.48
CA PRO A 3 44.08 15.90 38.23
C PRO A 3 43.57 16.74 37.04
N LYS A 4 44.31 16.74 35.92
CA LYS A 4 43.89 17.35 34.65
C LYS A 4 43.00 16.36 33.88
N ALA A 5 41.69 16.52 34.04
CA ALA A 5 40.70 15.94 33.13
C ALA A 5 40.82 16.62 31.75
N LYS A 6 41.05 15.84 30.69
CA LYS A 6 40.89 16.29 29.30
C LYS A 6 40.24 15.21 28.43
N ARG A 7 38.94 15.43 28.22
CA ARG A 7 38.13 15.14 27.02
C ARG A 7 38.13 13.69 26.51
N THR A 8 37.11 12.95 26.94
CA THR A 8 36.51 11.87 26.15
C THR A 8 35.92 12.45 24.85
N PRO A 9 36.06 11.80 23.68
CA PRO A 9 35.25 12.14 22.52
C PRO A 9 33.83 11.67 22.80
N ASN A 10 32.92 12.62 22.91
CA ASN A 10 31.48 12.38 22.99
C ASN A 10 31.04 11.74 21.65
N PRO A 11 30.42 10.53 21.63
CA PRO A 11 29.83 10.02 20.41
C PRO A 11 28.58 10.86 20.10
N ASN A 12 28.73 11.82 19.19
CA ASN A 12 27.61 12.57 18.66
C ASN A 12 26.65 11.59 17.96
N PRO A 13 25.37 11.49 18.35
CA PRO A 13 24.41 10.65 17.65
C PRO A 13 24.16 11.25 16.27
N ASN A 14 24.72 10.65 15.22
CA ASN A 14 24.46 11.04 13.84
C ASN A 14 22.97 10.80 13.51
N PRO A 15 22.14 11.83 13.27
CA PRO A 15 20.71 11.66 13.04
C PRO A 15 20.35 11.23 11.61
N ASN A 16 21.34 10.83 10.80
CA ASN A 16 21.13 10.53 9.37
C ASN A 16 21.02 9.04 9.04
N SER A 17 20.54 8.22 9.97
CA SER A 17 20.05 6.89 9.63
C SER A 17 18.62 7.01 9.15
N LYS A 18 18.42 7.27 7.84
CA LYS A 18 17.16 6.88 7.18
C LYS A 18 16.88 5.45 7.64
N PRO A 19 15.73 5.14 8.24
CA PRO A 19 15.43 3.76 8.58
C PRO A 19 15.43 2.98 7.27
N LYS A 20 16.49 2.18 7.06
CA LYS A 20 16.53 1.11 6.08
C LYS A 20 15.25 0.31 6.34
N PRO A 21 14.34 0.15 5.37
CA PRO A 21 13.11 -0.59 5.60
C PRO A 21 13.51 -2.02 5.96
N THR A 22 13.46 -2.33 7.25
CA THR A 22 13.59 -3.70 7.73
C THR A 22 12.41 -4.46 7.15
N PRO A 23 12.62 -5.66 6.56
CA PRO A 23 11.53 -6.48 6.11
C PRO A 23 10.77 -6.95 7.35
N LYS A 24 9.72 -6.21 7.72
CA LYS A 24 8.70 -6.66 8.67
C LYS A 24 8.10 -7.96 8.13
N PRO A 25 7.65 -8.90 9.00
CA PRO A 25 6.93 -10.10 8.58
C PRO A 25 5.90 -9.73 7.50
N PRO A 26 5.82 -10.49 6.39
CA PRO A 26 5.54 -9.94 5.06
C PRO A 26 4.30 -9.07 5.12
N LEU A 27 4.45 -7.77 4.80
CA LEU A 27 3.42 -6.72 4.88
C LEU A 27 2.01 -7.21 4.56
N GLU A 28 1.88 -8.07 3.54
CA GLU A 28 0.65 -8.74 3.17
C GLU A 28 -0.08 -9.44 4.34
N ARG A 29 0.64 -10.21 5.17
CA ARG A 29 0.10 -10.92 6.33
C ARG A 29 -0.46 -9.94 7.36
N GLU A 30 0.24 -8.83 7.59
CA GLU A 30 -0.19 -7.77 8.49
C GLU A 30 -1.45 -7.07 7.95
N LEU A 31 -1.45 -6.70 6.67
CA LEU A 31 -2.62 -6.10 6.01
C LEU A 31 -3.83 -7.04 6.02
N LYS A 32 -3.62 -8.35 5.82
CA LYS A 32 -4.68 -9.37 5.94
C LYS A 32 -5.24 -9.44 7.36
N ARG A 33 -4.37 -9.41 8.38
CA ARG A 33 -4.80 -9.41 9.80
C ARG A 33 -5.65 -8.17 10.09
N MET A 34 -5.14 -6.99 9.76
CA MET A 34 -5.86 -5.73 9.96
C MET A 34 -7.18 -5.66 9.19
N LEU A 35 -7.26 -6.26 7.99
CA LEU A 35 -8.51 -6.36 7.23
C LEU A 35 -9.55 -7.22 7.98
N LYS A 36 -9.13 -8.32 8.59
CA LYS A 36 -10.02 -9.19 9.40
C LYS A 36 -10.48 -8.49 10.67
N GLU A 37 -9.57 -7.81 11.35
CA GLU A 37 -9.84 -7.02 12.56
C GLU A 37 -10.64 -5.73 12.28
N ARG A 38 -10.88 -5.41 11.00
CA ARG A 38 -11.50 -4.15 10.55
C ARG A 38 -10.72 -2.91 11.02
N ASN A 39 -9.43 -3.07 11.33
CA ASN A 39 -8.53 -1.98 11.66
C ASN A 39 -8.05 -1.27 10.39
N PHE A 40 -8.98 -0.56 9.74
CA PHE A 40 -8.71 0.08 8.46
C PHE A 40 -7.73 1.24 8.55
N ARG A 41 -7.65 1.92 9.70
CA ARG A 41 -6.76 3.07 9.90
C ARG A 41 -5.30 2.64 9.80
N GLU A 42 -4.91 1.61 10.55
CA GLU A 42 -3.56 1.07 10.50
C GLU A 42 -3.27 0.37 9.17
N LEU A 43 -4.27 -0.31 8.58
CA LEU A 43 -4.12 -0.95 7.28
C LEU A 43 -3.68 0.06 6.22
N PHE A 44 -4.37 1.20 6.13
CA PHE A 44 -4.02 2.22 5.15
C PHE A 44 -2.71 2.94 5.48
N ALA A 45 -2.39 3.13 6.76
CA ALA A 45 -1.10 3.68 7.16
C ALA A 45 0.07 2.76 6.74
N ALA A 46 -0.03 1.46 7.02
CA ALA A 46 0.96 0.47 6.64
C ALA A 46 1.06 0.31 5.12
N TYR A 47 -0.07 0.29 4.42
CA TYR A 47 -0.10 0.24 2.96
C TYR A 47 0.52 1.49 2.32
N ASN A 48 0.21 2.68 2.83
CA ASN A 48 0.82 3.92 2.33
C ASN A 48 2.33 3.99 2.62
N ALA A 49 2.78 3.43 3.75
CA ALA A 49 4.21 3.36 4.08
C ALA A 49 4.99 2.44 3.11
N ALA A 50 4.32 1.46 2.51
CA ALA A 50 4.90 0.61 1.48
C ALA A 50 4.99 1.32 0.11
N GLY A 51 4.11 2.30 -0.15
CA GLY A 51 4.12 3.09 -1.38
C GLY A 51 4.09 2.22 -2.65
N ASP A 52 5.03 2.48 -3.55
CA ASP A 52 5.16 1.76 -4.83
C ASP A 52 5.84 0.38 -4.68
N ASP A 53 6.46 0.08 -3.54
CA ASP A 53 7.06 -1.23 -3.25
C ASP A 53 6.01 -2.29 -2.87
N ALA A 54 4.75 -1.88 -2.70
CA ALA A 54 3.66 -2.80 -2.44
C ALA A 54 3.56 -3.88 -3.54
N THR A 55 3.33 -5.13 -3.10
CA THR A 55 3.05 -6.23 -4.01
C THR A 55 1.63 -6.11 -4.56
N PRO A 56 1.31 -6.73 -5.71
CA PRO A 56 -0.06 -6.81 -6.23
C PRO A 56 -1.06 -7.25 -5.14
N ARG A 57 -0.65 -8.21 -4.30
CA ARG A 57 -1.51 -8.72 -3.22
C ARG A 57 -1.82 -7.69 -2.15
N CYS A 58 -0.86 -6.84 -1.80
CA CYS A 58 -1.08 -5.71 -0.89
C CYS A 58 -2.06 -4.68 -1.48
N HIS A 59 -1.97 -4.40 -2.79
CA HIS A 59 -2.92 -3.53 -3.48
C HIS A 59 -4.36 -4.10 -3.43
N ASP A 60 -4.55 -5.39 -3.71
CA ASP A 60 -5.86 -6.05 -3.62
C ASP A 60 -6.45 -5.95 -2.20
N ILE A 61 -5.64 -6.20 -1.15
CA ILE A 61 -6.09 -6.09 0.24
C ILE A 61 -6.54 -4.67 0.57
N ALA A 62 -5.77 -3.66 0.15
CA ALA A 62 -6.12 -2.26 0.37
C ALA A 62 -7.40 -1.86 -0.39
N MET A 63 -7.59 -2.34 -1.62
CA MET A 63 -8.81 -2.11 -2.39
C MET A 63 -10.03 -2.74 -1.72
N ARG A 64 -9.93 -3.99 -1.27
CA ARG A 64 -11.00 -4.67 -0.52
C ARG A 64 -11.34 -3.94 0.78
N ALA A 65 -10.33 -3.44 1.49
CA ALA A 65 -10.53 -2.63 2.68
C ALA A 65 -11.31 -1.34 2.37
N MET A 66 -10.96 -0.65 1.29
CA MET A 66 -11.66 0.56 0.83
C MET A 66 -13.11 0.27 0.45
N LEU A 67 -13.36 -0.80 -0.31
CA LEU A 67 -14.71 -1.22 -0.70
C LEU A 67 -15.57 -1.60 0.52
N ARG A 68 -15.01 -2.29 1.52
CA ARG A 68 -15.72 -2.58 2.78
C ARG A 68 -16.11 -1.34 3.57
N ARG A 69 -15.43 -0.22 3.36
CA ARG A 69 -15.79 1.09 3.95
C ARG A 69 -16.73 1.91 3.06
N GLY A 70 -17.16 1.39 1.91
CA GLY A 70 -17.92 2.14 0.91
C GLY A 70 -17.09 3.19 0.16
N ASN A 71 -15.76 3.16 0.26
CA ASN A 71 -14.88 4.10 -0.43
C ASN A 71 -14.42 3.55 -1.78
N ALA A 72 -15.35 3.42 -2.72
CA ALA A 72 -15.05 2.94 -4.07
C ALA A 72 -14.05 3.85 -4.82
N ARG A 73 -14.09 5.18 -4.58
CA ARG A 73 -13.11 6.14 -5.14
C ARG A 73 -11.68 5.82 -4.69
N GLY A 74 -11.51 5.51 -3.40
CA GLY A 74 -10.23 5.10 -2.82
C GLY A 74 -9.73 3.79 -3.42
N ALA A 75 -10.61 2.80 -3.60
CA ALA A 75 -10.27 1.53 -4.25
C ALA A 75 -9.82 1.73 -5.71
N ALA A 76 -10.54 2.54 -6.49
CA ALA A 76 -10.15 2.90 -7.86
C ALA A 76 -8.82 3.67 -7.90
N GLY A 77 -8.51 4.48 -6.88
CA GLY A 77 -7.22 5.15 -6.73
C GLY A 77 -6.06 4.16 -6.51
N VAL A 78 -6.26 3.13 -5.68
CA VAL A 78 -5.28 2.06 -5.47
C VAL A 78 -5.04 1.28 -6.77
N TYR A 79 -6.11 0.96 -7.52
CA TYR A 79 -5.99 0.33 -8.84
C TYR A 79 -5.13 1.16 -9.79
N ARG A 80 -5.38 2.47 -9.92
CA ARG A 80 -4.59 3.35 -10.81
C ARG A 80 -3.10 3.37 -10.45
N ARG A 81 -2.76 3.35 -9.16
CA ARG A 81 -1.36 3.25 -8.72
C ARG A 81 -0.73 1.92 -9.15
N CYS A 82 -1.43 0.82 -8.87
CA CYS A 82 -0.97 -0.52 -9.23
C CYS A 82 -0.82 -0.69 -10.76
N HIS A 83 -1.79 -0.18 -11.53
CA HIS A 83 -1.77 -0.18 -12.99
C HIS A 83 -0.60 0.63 -13.55
N LYS A 84 -0.37 1.84 -13.02
CA LYS A 84 0.78 2.68 -13.42
C LYS A 84 2.12 2.00 -13.12
N ALA A 85 2.20 1.20 -12.06
CA ALA A 85 3.38 0.42 -11.73
C ALA A 85 3.56 -0.86 -12.56
N GLY A 86 2.65 -1.19 -13.48
CA GLY A 86 2.69 -2.43 -14.26
C GLY A 86 2.42 -3.69 -13.43
N LYS A 87 1.79 -3.53 -12.25
CA LYS A 87 1.57 -4.61 -11.26
C LYS A 87 0.11 -5.11 -11.23
N ALA A 88 -0.75 -4.58 -12.11
CA ALA A 88 -2.16 -4.93 -12.14
C ALA A 88 -2.36 -6.30 -12.82
N ASP A 89 -2.65 -7.32 -12.01
CA ASP A 89 -3.07 -8.63 -12.48
C ASP A 89 -4.59 -8.73 -12.64
N ALA A 90 -5.07 -9.85 -13.20
CA ALA A 90 -6.49 -10.12 -13.38
C ALA A 90 -7.30 -10.04 -12.07
N PHE A 91 -6.70 -10.40 -10.92
CA PHE A 91 -7.37 -10.32 -9.62
C PHE A 91 -7.59 -8.87 -9.17
N ILE A 92 -6.57 -8.03 -9.34
CA ILE A 92 -6.66 -6.60 -9.06
C ILE A 92 -7.69 -5.94 -9.96
N VAL A 93 -7.72 -6.31 -11.25
CA VAL A 93 -8.70 -5.79 -12.21
C VAL A 93 -10.11 -6.20 -11.79
N ALA A 94 -10.34 -7.45 -11.38
CA ALA A 94 -11.65 -7.89 -10.89
C ALA A 94 -12.11 -7.06 -9.67
N THR A 95 -11.22 -6.81 -8.70
CA THR A 95 -11.54 -5.94 -7.55
C THR A 95 -11.78 -4.49 -7.98
N ALA A 96 -11.05 -3.99 -8.99
CA ALA A 96 -11.23 -2.65 -9.54
C ALA A 96 -12.57 -2.49 -10.27
N LEU A 97 -13.01 -3.50 -11.02
CA LEU A 97 -14.30 -3.51 -11.72
C LEU A 97 -15.46 -3.34 -10.74
N ARG A 98 -15.39 -3.99 -9.57
CA ARG A 98 -16.36 -3.75 -8.50
C ARG A 98 -16.35 -2.29 -8.03
N ALA A 99 -15.16 -1.71 -7.84
CA ALA A 99 -15.05 -0.29 -7.48
C ALA A 99 -15.64 0.63 -8.56
N PHE A 100 -15.41 0.36 -9.83
CA PHE A 100 -15.97 1.14 -10.93
C PHE A 100 -17.49 0.98 -11.05
N ALA A 101 -18.02 -0.21 -10.79
CA ALA A 101 -19.45 -0.46 -10.73
C ALA A 101 -20.13 0.36 -9.62
N ASP A 102 -19.57 0.36 -8.41
CA ASP A 102 -20.06 1.18 -7.28
C ASP A 102 -20.02 2.69 -7.60
N LEU A 103 -19.05 3.13 -8.42
CA LEU A 103 -18.93 4.52 -8.89
C LEU A 103 -19.79 4.82 -10.12
N ARG A 104 -20.44 3.82 -10.72
CA ARG A 104 -21.09 3.91 -12.04
C ARG A 104 -20.15 4.39 -13.15
N ASP A 105 -18.84 4.15 -13.01
CA ASP A 105 -17.82 4.51 -13.99
C ASP A 105 -17.58 3.36 -14.99
N VAL A 106 -18.54 3.19 -15.89
CA VAL A 106 -18.53 2.12 -16.91
C VAL A 106 -17.34 2.26 -17.86
N ARG A 107 -16.92 3.49 -18.18
CA ARG A 107 -15.83 3.76 -19.13
C ARG A 107 -14.50 3.24 -18.58
N SER A 108 -14.16 3.61 -17.34
CA SER A 108 -12.93 3.14 -16.70
C SER A 108 -12.96 1.62 -16.49
N GLY A 109 -14.12 1.06 -16.12
CA GLY A 109 -14.29 -0.39 -15.98
C GLY A 109 -14.05 -1.14 -17.29
N ARG A 110 -14.69 -0.71 -18.40
CA ARG A 110 -14.52 -1.35 -19.71
C ARG A 110 -13.09 -1.27 -20.21
N ARG A 111 -12.43 -0.12 -20.02
CA ARG A 111 -11.03 0.06 -20.36
C ARG A 111 -10.13 -0.92 -19.59
N ALA A 112 -10.27 -0.96 -18.26
CA ALA A 112 -9.50 -1.87 -17.40
C ALA A 112 -9.72 -3.35 -17.78
N TYR A 113 -10.96 -3.73 -18.11
CA TYR A 113 -11.29 -5.07 -18.58
C TYR A 113 -10.61 -5.42 -19.90
N ARG A 114 -10.70 -4.54 -20.90
CA ARG A 114 -10.07 -4.75 -22.21
C ARG A 114 -8.55 -4.84 -22.10
N GLU A 115 -7.93 -3.94 -21.34
CA GLU A 115 -6.48 -3.95 -21.13
C GLU A 115 -6.00 -5.24 -20.43
N ALA A 116 -6.81 -5.82 -19.54
CA ALA A 116 -6.43 -7.01 -18.78
C ALA A 116 -6.74 -8.34 -19.46
N PHE A 117 -7.82 -8.42 -20.24
CA PHE A 117 -8.34 -9.67 -20.80
C PHE A 117 -8.41 -9.71 -22.33
N GLY A 118 -8.07 -8.61 -23.02
CA GLY A 118 -8.04 -8.57 -24.49
C GLY A 118 -9.41 -8.71 -25.17
N GLY A 119 -10.52 -8.54 -24.44
CA GLY A 119 -11.86 -8.66 -25.00
C GLY A 119 -12.25 -7.49 -25.91
N GLU A 120 -12.51 -7.79 -27.19
CA GLU A 120 -13.14 -6.88 -28.15
C GLU A 120 -14.57 -6.53 -27.75
#